data_AF-A0A8J6AE81-F1
#
_entry.id   AF-A0A8J6AE81-F1
#
_cell.length_a   1.000
_cell.length_b   1.000
_cell.length_c   1.000
_cell.angle_alpha   90.00
_cell.angle_beta   90.00
_cell.angle_gamma   90.00
#
_symmetry.space_group_name_H-M   'P 1'
#
loop_
_entity.id
_entity.type
_entity.pdbx_description
1 polymer ?
#
loop_
_entity_poly.entity_id
_entity_poly.type
_entity_poly.pdbx_seq_one_letter_code
_entity_poly.pdbx_strand_id
1 'polypeptide(L)'
;VCHHYCVNSESCTIGDDGSVECVCPTRYEGLKCEVDKCIRCHGGHCIINKDSEDIFCNCTNGKIASSCQLCDGYCYNGGTCQLDPETNV
;
A
#
# COMPACT_ATOMS: atom_id res chain seq x y z
N VAL A 1 -5.58 6.16 24.76
CA VAL A 1 -6.22 7.38 24.22
C VAL A 1 -6.25 7.38 22.69
N CYS A 2 -5.17 7.06 21.99
CA CYS A 2 -5.18 7.02 20.51
C CYS A 2 -5.81 5.79 19.85
N HIS A 3 -6.13 4.73 20.61
CA HIS A 3 -6.56 3.42 20.10
C HIS A 3 -7.87 3.46 19.27
N HIS A 4 -8.62 4.57 19.33
CA HIS A 4 -9.82 4.81 18.52
C HIS A 4 -9.57 5.76 17.34
N TYR A 5 -8.43 6.46 17.34
CA TYR A 5 -8.07 7.41 16.28
C TYR A 5 -7.11 6.79 15.28
N CYS A 6 -6.03 6.16 15.76
CA CYS A 6 -5.08 5.45 14.91
C CYS A 6 -5.51 3.98 14.77
N VAL A 7 -5.69 3.52 13.52
CA VAL A 7 -6.31 2.23 13.20
C VAL A 7 -5.28 1.09 13.26
N ASN A 8 -4.17 1.21 12.53
CA ASN A 8 -3.10 0.19 12.47
C ASN A 8 -1.73 0.73 12.92
N SER A 9 -1.70 1.73 13.80
CA SER A 9 -0.44 2.34 14.26
C SER A 9 0.33 1.45 15.24
N GLU A 10 1.66 1.52 15.21
CA GLU A 10 2.52 0.93 16.24
C GLU A 10 2.57 1.77 17.51
N SER A 11 2.53 3.10 17.35
CA SER A 11 2.49 4.05 18.46
C SER A 11 1.81 5.35 18.04
N CYS A 12 1.56 6.23 19.01
CA CYS A 12 1.06 7.57 18.76
C CYS A 12 1.69 8.58 19.73
N THR A 13 1.72 9.84 19.31
CA THR A 13 2.08 10.99 20.13
C THR A 13 0.91 11.96 20.18
N ILE A 14 0.77 12.65 21.32
CA ILE A 14 -0.26 13.67 21.52
C ILE A 14 0.47 14.99 21.80
N GLY A 15 0.26 15.99 20.96
CA GLY A 15 0.81 17.33 21.13
C GLY A 15 0.11 18.10 22.25
N ASP A 16 0.76 19.15 22.75
CA ASP A 16 0.21 20.01 23.82
C ASP A 16 -1.08 20.75 23.38
N ASP A 17 -1.31 20.88 22.08
CA ASP A 17 -2.52 21.41 21.45
C ASP A 17 -3.65 20.37 21.29
N GLY A 18 -3.41 19.13 21.72
CA GLY A 18 -4.33 18.00 21.58
C GLY A 18 -4.29 17.33 20.20
N SER A 19 -3.39 17.72 19.31
CA SER A 19 -3.18 17.03 18.03
C SER A 19 -2.67 15.61 18.27
N VAL A 20 -3.08 14.67 17.42
CA VAL A 20 -2.66 13.26 17.52
C VAL A 20 -1.91 12.90 16.25
N GLU A 21 -0.69 12.43 16.43
CA GLU A 21 0.15 11.92 15.36
C GLU A 21 0.31 10.41 15.51
N CYS A 22 0.03 9.67 14.43
CA CYS A 22 0.10 8.21 14.41
C CYS A 22 1.41 7.77 13.75
N VAL A 23 2.13 6.86 14.41
CA VAL A 23 3.31 6.23 13.83
C VAL A 23 2.87 4.95 13.13
N CYS A 24 2.91 4.97 11.80
CA CYS A 24 2.48 3.86 10.99
C CYS A 24 3.61 2.84 10.77
N PRO A 25 3.33 1.53 10.91
CA PRO A 25 4.25 0.49 10.45
C PRO A 25 4.40 0.54 8.92
N THR A 26 5.47 -0.05 8.39
CA THR A 26 5.79 -0.06 6.95
C THR A 26 4.61 -0.46 6.04
N ARG A 27 3.76 -1.38 6.47
CA ARG A 27 2.60 -1.88 5.70
C ARG A 27 1.47 -0.85 5.55
N TYR A 28 1.33 0.08 6.49
CA TYR A 28 0.18 0.98 6.55
C TYR A 28 0.60 2.43 6.33
N GLU A 29 -0.33 3.24 5.83
CA GLU A 29 -0.15 4.67 5.62
C GLU A 29 -1.44 5.44 5.86
N GLY A 30 -1.37 6.76 5.70
CA GLY A 30 -2.45 7.68 6.02
C GLY A 30 -2.29 8.28 7.40
N LEU A 31 -3.08 9.33 7.68
CA LEU A 31 -3.01 10.09 8.93
C LEU A 31 -3.30 9.22 10.15
N LYS A 32 -4.07 8.15 9.97
CA LYS A 32 -4.51 7.23 11.02
C LYS A 32 -3.98 5.81 10.80
N CYS A 33 -3.06 5.61 9.85
CA CYS A 33 -2.60 4.29 9.42
C CYS A 33 -3.75 3.40 8.92
N GLU A 34 -4.72 4.00 8.23
CA GLU A 34 -5.95 3.36 7.76
C GLU A 34 -5.82 2.71 6.39
N VAL A 35 -4.81 3.10 5.60
CA VAL A 35 -4.59 2.59 4.25
C VAL A 35 -3.58 1.46 4.31
N ASP A 36 -3.98 0.26 3.87
CA ASP A 36 -3.06 -0.87 3.71
C ASP A 36 -2.33 -0.76 2.36
N LYS A 37 -1.01 -0.56 2.38
CA LYS A 37 -0.20 -0.43 1.16
C LYS A 37 -0.21 -1.69 0.32
N CYS A 38 -0.51 -2.87 0.88
CA CYS A 38 -0.57 -4.13 0.14
C CYS A 38 -1.74 -4.20 -0.83
N ILE A 39 -2.75 -3.33 -0.73
CA ILE A 39 -3.83 -3.27 -1.73
C ILE A 39 -3.29 -2.96 -3.14
N ARG A 40 -2.14 -2.26 -3.22
CA ARG A 40 -1.43 -1.96 -4.47
C ARG A 40 -0.97 -3.23 -5.21
N CYS A 41 -0.89 -4.35 -4.52
CA CYS A 41 -0.50 -5.62 -5.13
C CYS A 41 -1.64 -6.31 -5.90
N HIS A 42 -2.90 -5.87 -5.79
CA HIS A 42 -4.04 -6.40 -6.57
C HIS A 42 -4.03 -7.94 -6.74
N GLY A 43 -3.88 -8.68 -5.64
CA GLY A 43 -3.83 -10.15 -5.64
C GLY A 43 -2.42 -10.77 -5.74
N GLY A 44 -1.40 -9.98 -6.04
CA GLY A 44 0.01 -10.37 -5.91
C GLY A 44 0.46 -10.52 -4.45
N HIS A 45 1.54 -11.27 -4.24
CA HIS A 45 2.10 -11.49 -2.90
C HIS A 45 2.83 -10.24 -2.39
N CYS A 46 2.29 -9.62 -1.35
CA CYS A 46 2.87 -8.43 -0.72
C CYS A 46 4.07 -8.81 0.15
N ILE A 47 5.18 -8.10 -0.03
CA ILE A 47 6.46 -8.27 0.66
C ILE A 47 6.74 -6.97 1.40
N ILE A 48 6.84 -7.02 2.73
CA ILE A 48 7.14 -5.85 3.56
C ILE A 48 8.67 -5.73 3.67
N ASN A 49 9.25 -4.64 3.16
CA ASN A 49 10.67 -4.38 3.25
C ASN A 49 10.93 -3.28 4.28
N LYS A 50 11.45 -3.67 5.46
CA LYS A 50 11.74 -2.75 6.55
C LYS A 50 12.96 -1.87 6.27
N ASP A 51 13.91 -2.32 5.45
CA ASP A 51 15.13 -1.58 5.14
C ASP A 51 14.85 -0.39 4.21
N SER A 52 13.91 -0.56 3.27
CA SER A 52 13.47 0.51 2.37
C SER A 52 12.25 1.29 2.87
N GLU A 53 11.71 0.93 4.04
CA GLU A 53 10.45 1.47 4.60
C GLU A 53 9.26 1.45 3.61
N ASP A 54 9.22 0.46 2.71
CA ASP A 54 8.15 0.32 1.72
C ASP A 54 7.79 -1.16 1.49
N ILE A 55 6.78 -1.40 0.65
CA ILE A 55 6.35 -2.74 0.25
C ILE A 55 6.72 -2.99 -1.22
N PHE A 56 6.95 -4.27 -1.52
CA PHE A 56 7.07 -4.78 -2.88
C PHE A 56 5.99 -5.83 -3.13
N CYS A 57 5.56 -5.96 -4.37
CA CYS A 57 4.58 -6.93 -4.82
C CYS A 57 5.28 -7.95 -5.71
N ASN A 58 5.21 -9.22 -5.34
CA ASN A 58 5.52 -10.32 -6.25
C ASN A 58 4.25 -10.70 -7.01
N CYS A 59 4.19 -10.28 -8.27
CA CYS A 59 3.02 -10.44 -9.11
C CYS A 59 2.95 -11.85 -9.69
N THR A 60 1.76 -12.26 -10.13
CA THR A 60 1.51 -13.61 -10.69
C THR A 60 2.35 -13.92 -11.93
N ASN A 61 2.81 -12.89 -12.64
CA ASN A 61 3.75 -12.99 -13.77
C ASN A 61 5.24 -13.11 -13.35
N GLY A 62 5.53 -13.22 -12.05
CA GLY A 62 6.87 -13.32 -11.49
C GLY A 62 7.67 -12.01 -11.40
N LYS A 63 7.09 -10.87 -11.80
CA LYS A 63 7.75 -9.55 -11.62
C LYS A 63 7.64 -9.10 -10.16
N ILE A 64 8.72 -8.51 -9.65
CA ILE A 64 8.72 -7.76 -8.38
C ILE A 64 8.62 -6.26 -8.70
N ALA A 65 7.55 -5.61 -8.23
CA ALA A 65 7.28 -4.20 -8.51
C ALA A 65 6.59 -3.52 -7.31
N SER A 66 6.41 -2.20 -7.33
CA SER A 66 5.68 -1.46 -6.29
C SER A 66 4.16 -1.65 -6.33
N SER A 67 3.63 -2.16 -7.45
CA SER A 67 2.23 -2.54 -7.63
C SER A 67 2.13 -3.62 -8.72
N CYS A 68 1.04 -4.40 -8.72
CA CYS A 68 0.75 -5.37 -9.80
C CYS A 68 -0.25 -4.82 -10.82
N GLN A 69 -0.44 -3.51 -10.90
CA GLN A 69 -1.13 -2.91 -12.04
C GLN A 69 -0.30 -3.18 -13.30
N LEU A 70 -0.79 -4.07 -14.16
CA LEU A 70 -0.24 -4.45 -15.46
C LEU A 70 -0.40 -3.34 -16.52
N CYS A 71 -0.09 -2.11 -16.13
CA CYS A 71 0.10 -1.00 -17.06
C CYS A 71 1.55 -0.56 -16.89
N ASP A 72 2.43 -0.98 -17.80
CA ASP A 72 3.83 -0.48 -17.91
C ASP A 72 3.84 0.99 -18.38
N GLY A 73 3.12 1.87 -17.68
CA GLY A 73 3.12 3.31 -17.83
C GLY A 73 2.45 3.90 -19.08
N TYR A 74 2.28 3.21 -20.21
CA TYR A 74 1.72 3.82 -21.43
C TYR A 74 0.97 2.85 -22.36
N CYS A 75 -0.21 3.26 -22.84
CA CYS A 75 -0.78 2.77 -24.10
C CYS A 75 -0.36 3.72 -25.24
N TYR A 76 0.70 3.40 -26.00
CA TYR A 76 1.01 4.15 -27.23
C TYR A 76 -0.08 3.92 -28.30
N ASN A 77 -0.43 4.96 -29.08
CA ASN A 77 -1.41 4.92 -30.18
C ASN A 77 -2.87 4.56 -29.81
N GLY A 78 -3.34 4.91 -28.60
CA GLY A 78 -4.75 4.71 -28.23
C GLY A 78 -5.13 3.28 -27.85
N GLY A 79 -4.16 2.47 -27.42
CA GLY A 79 -4.40 1.12 -26.89
C GLY A 79 -5.24 1.12 -25.61
N THR A 80 -5.89 -0.01 -25.32
CA THR A 80 -6.66 -0.22 -24.10
C THR A 80 -6.01 -1.35 -23.29
N CYS A 81 -5.57 -1.07 -22.07
CA CYS A 81 -5.04 -2.10 -21.18
C CYS A 81 -6.18 -3.00 -20.72
N GLN A 82 -6.07 -4.30 -21.02
CA GLN A 82 -6.95 -5.32 -20.47
C GLN A 82 -6.33 -5.82 -19.17
N LEU A 83 -7.01 -5.61 -18.05
CA LEU A 83 -6.72 -6.33 -16.82
C LEU A 83 -6.87 -7.82 -17.12
N ASP A 84 -5.94 -8.62 -16.61
CA ASP A 84 -5.99 -10.07 -16.75
C ASP A 84 -7.34 -10.57 -16.20
N PRO A 85 -8.15 -11.30 -16.99
CA PRO A 85 -9.46 -11.76 -16.55
C PRO A 85 -9.41 -12.64 -15.29
N GLU A 86 -8.24 -13.17 -14.90
CA GLU A 86 -8.08 -13.92 -13.65
C GLU A 86 -7.89 -13.05 -12.40
N THR A 87 -7.68 -11.73 -12.56
CA THR A 87 -7.47 -10.79 -11.43
C THR A 87 -8.69 -9.92 -11.13
N ASN A 88 -9.81 -10.16 -11.81
CA ASN A 88 -11.07 -9.44 -11.64
C ASN A 88 -11.96 -10.18 -10.63
N VAL A 89 -11.65 -10.05 -9.33
CA VAL A 89 -12.50 -10.51 -8.22
C VAL A 89 -12.83 -9.35 -7.30
#